data_AF-A0AA37SN86-F1
#
_entry.id   AF-A0AA37SN86-F1
#
_cell.length_a   1.000
_cell.length_b   1.000
_cell.length_c   1.000
_cell.angle_alpha   90.00
_cell.angle_beta   90.00
_cell.angle_gamma   90.00
#
_symmetry.space_group_name_H-M   'P 1'
#
loop_
_entity.id
_entity.type
_entity.pdbx_description
1 polymer ?
#
loop_
_entity_poly.entity_id
_entity_poly.type
_entity_poly.pdbx_seq_one_letter_code
_entity_poly.pdbx_strand_id
1 'polypeptide(L)' 'MSYRTNDDEDGINSEIHQLVFEIQRDAEQLNIAVDKSGADTEIKHMVAALADKIDGLASLM' A
#
# COMPACT_ATOMS: atom_id res chain seq x y z
N MET A 1 -37.93 5.69 -14.00
CA MET A 1 -36.84 4.74 -14.31
C MET A 1 -35.71 5.07 -13.35
N SER A 2 -35.66 4.43 -12.17
CA SER A 2 -34.53 4.62 -11.24
C SER A 2 -33.33 3.85 -11.79
N TYR A 3 -32.35 4.59 -12.30
CA TYR A 3 -31.05 4.01 -12.62
C TYR A 3 -30.27 3.81 -11.33
N ARG A 4 -29.65 2.65 -11.26
CA ARG A 4 -29.15 1.98 -10.06
C ARG A 4 -27.87 2.65 -9.57
N THR A 5 -27.79 2.79 -8.26
CA THR A 5 -26.68 3.28 -7.43
C THR A 5 -25.45 2.37 -7.42
N ASN A 6 -25.14 1.70 -8.54
CA ASN A 6 -24.09 0.67 -8.57
C ASN A 6 -22.74 1.18 -9.11
N ASP A 7 -22.69 2.37 -9.72
CA ASP A 7 -21.43 2.93 -10.27
C ASP A 7 -20.51 3.52 -9.18
N ASP A 8 -21.06 3.95 -8.04
CA ASP A 8 -20.27 4.64 -7.00
C ASP A 8 -19.43 3.67 -6.14
N GLU A 9 -19.92 2.46 -5.84
CA GLU A 9 -19.18 1.49 -5.01
C GLU A 9 -18.00 0.86 -5.77
N ASP A 10 -18.18 0.55 -7.06
CA ASP A 10 -17.11 0.00 -7.90
C ASP A 10 -16.03 1.05 -8.20
N GLY A 11 -16.43 2.33 -8.36
CA GLY A 11 -15.49 3.45 -8.51
C GLY A 11 -14.64 3.66 -7.25
N ILE A 12 -15.26 3.69 -6.08
CA ILE A 12 -14.56 3.85 -4.80
C ILE A 12 -13.62 2.67 -4.53
N ASN A 13 -14.06 1.43 -4.77
CA ASN A 13 -13.19 0.26 -4.61
C ASN A 13 -11.99 0.35 -5.56
N SER A 14 -12.19 0.71 -6.83
CA SER A 14 -11.08 0.88 -7.78
C SER A 14 -10.06 1.93 -7.32
N GLU A 15 -10.50 3.04 -6.73
CA GLU A 15 -9.60 4.06 -6.18
C GLU A 15 -8.82 3.55 -4.96
N ILE A 16 -9.48 2.79 -4.08
CA ILE A 16 -8.82 2.16 -2.92
C ILE A 16 -7.76 1.16 -3.39
N HIS A 17 -8.07 0.31 -4.38
CA HIS A 17 -7.12 -0.62 -4.98
C HIS A 17 -5.90 0.10 -5.57
N GLN A 18 -6.13 1.18 -6.32
CA GLN A 18 -5.06 1.99 -6.90
C GLN A 18 -4.17 2.60 -5.81
N LEU A 19 -4.77 3.16 -4.76
CA LEU A 19 -4.03 3.79 -3.67
C LEU A 19 -3.18 2.78 -2.90
N VAL A 20 -3.70 1.58 -2.60
CA VAL A 20 -2.90 0.54 -1.92
C VAL A 20 -1.76 0.06 -2.80
N PHE A 21 -1.98 -0.09 -4.12
CA PHE A 21 -0.91 -0.44 -5.05
C PHE A 21 0.22 0.61 -5.06
N GLU A 22 -0.14 1.89 -5.06
CA GLU A 22 0.83 2.99 -4.98
C GLU A 22 1.60 2.96 -3.66
N ILE A 23 0.91 2.80 -2.54
CA ILE A 23 1.53 2.71 -1.20
C ILE A 23 2.46 1.49 -1.10
N GLN A 24 2.08 0.34 -1.66
CA GLN A 24 2.91 -0.86 -1.69
C GLN A 24 4.21 -0.61 -2.46
N ARG A 25 4.11 -0.01 -3.64
CA ARG A 25 5.28 0.36 -4.45
C ARG A 25 6.19 1.34 -3.72
N ASP A 26 5.62 2.35 -3.07
CA ASP A 26 6.38 3.35 -2.31
C ASP A 26 7.09 2.73 -1.09
N ALA A 27 6.43 1.79 -0.41
CA ALA A 27 7.02 1.05 0.71
C ALA A 27 8.16 0.14 0.27
N GLU A 28 8.04 -0.54 -0.87
CA GLU A 28 9.12 -1.34 -1.45
C GLU A 28 10.34 -0.46 -1.79
N GLN A 29 10.11 0.68 -2.43
CA GLN A 29 11.17 1.66 -2.74
C GLN A 29 11.83 2.20 -1.47
N LEU A 30 11.04 2.51 -0.43
CA LEU A 30 11.55 2.97 0.85
C LEU A 30 12.40 1.89 1.52
N ASN A 31 11.95 0.64 1.52
CA ASN A 31 12.69 -0.49 2.09
C ASN A 31 14.05 -0.67 1.42
N ILE A 32 14.10 -0.60 0.08
CA ILE A 32 15.36 -0.65 -0.69
C ILE A 32 16.26 0.55 -0.39
N ALA A 33 15.70 1.76 -0.31
CA ALA A 33 16.47 2.97 -0.04
C ALA A 33 17.07 2.96 1.38
N VAL A 34 16.29 2.53 2.36
CA VAL A 34 16.71 2.42 3.76
C VAL A 34 17.74 1.31 3.96
N ASP A 35 17.59 0.17 3.26
CA ASP A 35 18.59 -0.90 3.31
C ASP A 35 19.96 -0.44 2.78
N LYS A 36 19.97 0.31 1.69
CA LYS A 36 21.18 0.92 1.09
C LYS A 36 21.72 2.12 1.87
N SER A 37 20.94 2.65 2.81
CA SER A 37 21.35 3.78 3.65
C SER A 37 22.17 3.32 4.86
N GLY A 38 22.85 4.28 5.48
CA GLY A 38 23.46 4.12 6.81
C GLY A 38 22.46 4.28 7.96
N ALA A 39 21.16 4.14 7.72
CA ALA A 39 20.15 4.21 8.76
C ALA A 39 20.36 3.11 9.82
N ASP A 40 19.96 3.43 11.05
CA ASP A 40 20.03 2.50 12.17
C ASP A 40 19.23 1.22 11.87
N THR A 41 19.72 0.09 12.37
CA THR A 41 19.06 -1.21 12.25
C THR A 41 17.61 -1.18 12.73
N GLU A 42 17.29 -0.41 13.76
CA GLU A 42 15.92 -0.22 14.23
C GLU A 42 15.02 0.38 13.14
N ILE A 43 15.50 1.40 12.43
CA ILE A 43 14.76 2.04 11.34
C ILE A 43 14.55 1.05 10.18
N LYS A 44 15.56 0.24 9.84
CA LYS A 44 15.44 -0.80 8.81
C LYS A 44 14.34 -1.81 9.17
N HIS A 45 14.31 -2.25 10.44
CA HIS A 45 13.27 -3.16 10.91
C HIS A 45 11.87 -2.52 10.92
N MET A 46 11.76 -1.25 11.31
CA MET A 46 10.48 -0.53 11.26
C MET A 46 9.94 -0.41 9.83
N VAL A 47 10.80 -0.15 8.85
CA VAL A 47 10.43 -0.06 7.44
C VAL A 47 10.04 -1.41 6.87
N ALA A 48 10.79 -2.48 7.18
CA ALA A 48 10.41 -3.83 6.77
C ALA A 48 9.04 -4.24 7.34
N ALA A 49 8.80 -3.99 8.63
CA ALA A 49 7.52 -4.27 9.27
C ALA A 49 6.37 -3.43 8.69
N LEU A 50 6.65 -2.24 8.16
CA LEU A 50 5.66 -1.44 7.45
C LEU A 50 5.33 -2.04 6.08
N ALA A 51 6.33 -2.47 5.32
CA ALA A 51 6.14 -3.15 4.04
C ALA A 51 5.30 -4.42 4.21
N ASP A 52 5.60 -5.27 5.20
CA ASP A 52 4.84 -6.49 5.50
C ASP A 52 3.35 -6.20 5.80
N LYS A 53 3.05 -5.11 6.51
CA LYS A 53 1.67 -4.72 6.80
C LYS A 53 0.94 -4.25 5.55
N ILE A 54 1.62 -3.56 4.66
CA ILE A 54 1.05 -3.08 3.40
C ILE A 54 0.79 -4.25 2.45
N ASP A 55 1.71 -5.21 2.36
CA ASP A 55 1.47 -6.46 1.62
C ASP A 55 0.28 -7.24 2.19
N GLY A 56 0.15 -7.26 3.52
CA GLY A 56 -1.02 -7.82 4.19
C GLY A 56 -2.33 -7.10 3.81
N LEU A 57 -2.33 -5.77 3.72
CA LEU A 57 -3.48 -4.99 3.27
C LEU A 57 -3.80 -5.25 1.80
N ALA A 58 -2.80 -5.28 0.92
CA ALA A 58 -2.95 -5.56 -0.50
C ALA A 58 -3.54 -6.96 -0.75
N SER A 59 -3.21 -7.94 0.09
CA SER A 59 -3.77 -9.30 -0.01
C SER A 59 -5.24 -9.40 0.42
N LEU A 60 -5.79 -8.41 1.12
CA LEU A 60 -7.18 -8.41 1.59
C LEU A 60 -8.15 -7.80 0.57
N MET A 61 -7.61 -7.19 -0.48
CA MET A 61 -8.39 -6.56 -1.54
C MET A 61 -8.33 -7.43 -2.79
#